data_AF-A0A7D7Q1G9-F1
#
_entry.id   AF-A0A7D7Q1G9-F1
#
_cell.length_a   1.000
_cell.length_b   1.000
_cell.length_c   1.000
_cell.angle_alpha   90.00
_cell.angle_beta   90.00
_cell.angle_gamma   90.00
#
_symmetry.space_group_name_H-M   'P 1'
#
loop_
_entity.id
_entity.type
_entity.pdbx_description
1 polymer ?
#
loop_
_entity_poly.entity_id
_entity_poly.type
_entity_poly.pdbx_seq_one_letter_code
_entity_poly.pdbx_strand_id
1 'polypeptide(L)' 'MATQAQQNNSIGFLGALFLVFLVLKLTKVIDWSWWWITAPFWGPLAFVAVLLIFAGACYGLVALMEQWERRKTR' A
#
# COMPACT_ATOMS: atom_id res chain seq x y z
N MET A 1 35.96 28.82 -2.52
CA MET A 1 34.75 28.95 -3.36
C MET A 1 33.69 28.08 -2.71
N ALA A 2 32.69 28.64 -2.03
CA ALA A 2 31.66 27.85 -1.37
C ALA A 2 30.68 27.31 -2.42
N THR A 3 30.67 26.01 -2.65
CA THR A 3 29.70 25.34 -3.51
C THR A 3 28.33 25.39 -2.82
N GLN A 4 27.41 26.17 -3.37
CA GLN A 4 26.01 26.14 -2.96
C GLN A 4 25.42 24.79 -3.38
N ALA A 5 24.96 24.00 -2.42
CA ALA A 5 24.22 22.79 -2.70
C ALA A 5 22.82 23.18 -3.22
N GLN A 6 22.61 23.02 -4.53
CA GLN A 6 21.30 23.24 -5.15
C GLN A 6 20.31 22.20 -4.60
N GLN A 7 19.40 22.63 -3.71
CA GLN A 7 18.30 21.79 -3.25
C GLN A 7 17.24 21.70 -4.33
N ASN A 8 17.29 20.62 -5.11
CA ASN A 8 16.22 20.28 -6.03
C ASN A 8 15.04 19.74 -5.22
N ASN A 9 14.08 20.61 -4.89
CA ASN A 9 12.81 20.24 -4.27
C ASN A 9 11.89 19.66 -5.35
N SER A 10 12.16 18.42 -5.79
CA SER A 10 11.26 17.68 -6.67
C SER A 10 10.07 17.17 -5.87
N ILE A 11 8.86 17.60 -6.26
CA ILE A 11 7.64 17.02 -5.70
C ILE A 11 7.55 15.56 -6.15
N GLY A 12 7.46 14.63 -5.21
CA GLY A 12 7.31 13.21 -5.52
C GLY A 12 6.00 12.98 -6.28
N PHE A 13 6.04 12.13 -7.30
CA PHE A 13 4.87 11.78 -8.13
C PHE A 13 3.63 11.42 -7.29
N LEU A 14 3.83 10.68 -6.19
CA LEU A 14 2.77 10.31 -5.25
C LEU A 14 2.14 11.52 -4.54
N GLY A 15 2.94 12.52 -4.18
CA GLY A 15 2.46 13.75 -3.54
C GLY A 15 1.67 14.62 -4.52
N ALA A 16 2.13 14.72 -5.77
CA ALA A 16 1.38 15.39 -6.82
C ALA A 16 0.04 14.68 -7.12
N LEU A 17 0.04 13.35 -7.17
CA LEU A 17 -1.17 12.56 -7.41
C LEU A 17 -2.20 12.72 -6.28
N PHE A 18 -1.73 12.72 -5.01
CA PHE A 18 -2.56 13.03 -3.85
C PHE A 18 -3.17 14.43 -3.95
N LEU A 19 -2.35 15.43 -4.28
CA LEU A 19 -2.82 16.82 -4.42
C LEU A 19 -3.86 16.97 -5.53
N VAL A 20 -3.68 16.30 -6.67
CA VAL A 20 -4.66 16.30 -7.78
C VAL A 20 -5.99 15.71 -7.31
N PHE A 21 -6.00 14.51 -6.70
CA PHE A 21 -7.24 13.91 -6.20
C PHE A 21 -7.92 14.75 -5.11
N LEU A 22 -7.14 15.40 -4.24
CA LEU A 22 -7.64 16.33 -3.23
C LEU A 22 -8.34 17.52 -3.88
N VAL A 23 -7.68 18.19 -4.83
CA VAL A 23 -8.23 19.37 -5.51
C VAL A 23 -9.51 19.02 -6.26
N LEU A 24 -9.53 17.91 -7.02
CA LEU A 24 -10.72 17.48 -7.76
C LEU A 24 -11.92 17.18 -6.85
N LYS A 25 -11.68 16.70 -5.63
CA LYS A 25 -12.76 16.48 -4.65
C LYS A 25 -13.27 17.79 -4.05
N LEU A 26 -12.40 18.76 -3.78
CA LEU A 26 -12.83 20.09 -3.32
C LEU A 26 -13.62 20.85 -4.39
N THR A 27 -13.24 20.69 -5.67
CA THR A 27 -13.99 21.28 -6.80
C THR A 27 -15.26 20.50 -7.17
N LYS A 28 -15.63 19.47 -6.39
CA LYS A 28 -16.85 18.65 -6.57
C LYS A 28 -16.95 17.99 -7.96
N VAL A 29 -15.82 17.75 -8.64
CA VAL A 29 -15.79 17.05 -9.93
C VAL A 29 -16.05 15.55 -9.75
N ILE A 30 -15.72 15.00 -8.59
CA ILE A 30 -15.87 13.57 -8.25
C ILE A 30 -16.49 13.41 -6.86
N ASP A 31 -17.57 12.62 -6.78
CA ASP A 31 -18.31 12.31 -5.54
C ASP A 31 -17.68 11.15 -4.74
N TRP A 32 -16.67 10.48 -5.30
CA TRP A 32 -16.05 9.29 -4.74
C TRP A 32 -15.65 9.42 -3.26
N SER A 33 -15.72 8.32 -2.52
CA SER A 33 -15.38 8.28 -1.09
C SER A 33 -13.97 8.77 -0.81
N TRP A 34 -13.79 9.37 0.38
CA TRP A 34 -12.50 9.91 0.83
C TRP A 34 -11.37 8.88 0.80
N TRP A 35 -11.72 7.59 0.93
CA TRP A 35 -10.80 6.46 0.82
C TRP A 35 -9.97 6.41 -0.47
N TRP A 36 -10.49 6.91 -1.59
CA TRP A 36 -9.76 6.93 -2.86
C TRP A 36 -8.81 8.12 -2.99
N ILE A 37 -9.06 9.22 -2.27
CA ILE A 37 -8.21 10.41 -2.31
C ILE A 37 -6.88 10.12 -1.64
N THR A 38 -6.91 9.32 -0.59
CA THR A 38 -5.76 8.86 0.20
C THR A 38 -5.20 7.52 -0.29
N ALA A 39 -5.74 6.95 -1.37
CA ALA A 39 -5.19 5.76 -2.05
C ALA A 39 -3.70 5.88 -2.40
N PRO A 40 -3.17 7.03 -2.85
CA PRO A 40 -1.73 7.17 -3.09
C PRO A 40 -0.87 7.02 -1.82
N PHE A 41 -1.45 7.32 -0.65
CA PHE A 41 -0.76 7.28 0.63
C PHE A 41 -0.69 5.86 1.20
N TRP A 42 -1.78 5.10 1.11
CA TRP A 42 -1.83 3.71 1.61
C TRP A 42 -1.68 2.64 0.54
N GLY A 43 -1.58 2.98 -0.74
CA GLY A 43 -1.30 2.02 -1.81
C GLY A 43 -0.12 1.09 -1.49
N PRO A 44 1.06 1.63 -1.10
CA PRO A 44 2.19 0.81 -0.69
C PRO A 44 1.89 -0.05 0.55
N LEU A 45 1.19 0.51 1.55
CA LEU A 45 0.87 -0.19 2.79
C LEU A 45 -0.12 -1.35 2.56
N ALA A 46 -1.14 -1.12 1.73
CA ALA A 46 -2.12 -2.13 1.34
C ALA A 46 -1.47 -3.27 0.55
N PHE A 47 -0.53 -2.93 -0.35
CA PHE A 47 0.23 -3.93 -1.10
C PHE A 47 1.04 -4.85 -0.17
N VAL A 48 1.73 -4.28 0.82
CA VAL A 48 2.47 -5.06 1.82
C VAL A 48 1.52 -5.91 2.68
N ALA A 49 0.38 -5.35 3.11
CA ALA A 49 -0.60 -6.10 3.90
C ALA A 49 -1.14 -7.32 3.15
N VAL A 50 -1.45 -7.17 1.85
CA VAL A 50 -1.90 -8.29 1.01
C VAL A 50 -0.82 -9.36 0.90
N LEU A 51 0.44 -8.98 0.66
CA LEU A 51 1.56 -9.93 0.61
C LEU A 51 1.73 -10.70 1.92
N LEU A 52 1.61 -10.02 3.06
CA LEU A 52 1.71 -10.64 4.38
C LEU A 52 0.58 -11.63 4.64
N ILE A 53 -0.66 -11.26 4.30
CA ILE A 53 -1.82 -12.16 4.42
C ILE A 53 -1.61 -13.39 3.54
N PHE A 54 -1.16 -13.21 2.31
CA PHE A 54 -0.94 -14.31 1.37
C PHE A 54 0.17 -15.24 1.86
N ALA A 55 1.30 -14.68 2.32
CA ALA A 55 2.39 -15.44 2.90
C ALA A 55 1.91 -16.21 4.15
N GLY A 56 1.23 -15.54 5.08
CA GLY A 56 0.68 -16.16 6.28
C GLY A 56 -0.32 -17.26 5.98
N ALA A 57 -1.20 -17.07 4.99
CA ALA A 57 -2.12 -18.09 4.52
C ALA A 57 -1.38 -19.30 3.94
N CYS A 58 -0.36 -19.09 3.11
CA CYS A 58 0.47 -20.18 2.58
C CYS A 58 1.18 -20.95 3.70
N TYR A 59 1.84 -20.27 4.63
CA TYR A 59 2.49 -20.92 5.78
C TYR A 59 1.48 -21.66 6.66
N GLY A 60 0.33 -21.05 6.92
CA GLY A 60 -0.75 -21.65 7.70
C GLY A 60 -1.32 -22.91 7.04
N LEU A 61 -1.54 -22.88 5.72
CA LEU A 61 -2.00 -24.04 4.95
C LEU A 61 -0.96 -25.16 4.92
N VAL A 62 0.32 -24.84 4.74
CA VAL A 62 1.41 -25.83 4.80
C VAL A 62 1.53 -26.45 6.18
N ALA A 63 1.52 -25.63 7.23
CA ALA A 63 1.52 -26.11 8.62
C ALA A 63 0.27 -26.96 8.93
N LEU A 64 -0.88 -26.57 8.38
CA LEU A 64 -2.13 -27.33 8.53
C LEU A 64 -2.07 -28.68 7.83
N MET A 65 -1.46 -28.74 6.64
CA MET A 65 -1.23 -29.99 5.91
C MET A 65 -0.33 -30.95 6.71
N GLU A 66 0.77 -30.44 7.28
CA GLU A 66 1.66 -31.25 8.14
C GLU A 66 0.90 -31.80 9.37
N GLN A 67 0.05 -30.97 9.98
CA GLN A 67 -0.76 -31.40 11.12
C GLN A 67 -1.83 -32.42 10.73
N TRP A 68 -2.44 -32.32 9.55
CA TRP A 68 -3.43 -33.27 9.06
C TRP A 68 -2.82 -34.65 8.82
N GLU A 69 -1.58 -34.71 8.33
CA GLU A 69 -0.86 -35.96 8.12
C GLU A 69 -0.57 -36.69 9.43
N ARG A 70 -0.11 -35.97 10.46
CA ARG A 70 0.10 -36.53 11.81
C ARG A 70 -1.17 -37.08 12.46
N ARG A 71 -2.34 -36.53 12.13
CA ARG A 71 -3.63 -37.06 12.61
C ARG A 71 -4.01 -38.37 11.93
N LYS A 72 -3.51 -38.61 10.72
CA LYS A 72 -3.88 -39.78 9.92
C LYS A 72 -3.04 -41.02 10.26
N THR A 73 -1.89 -40.81 10.89
CA THR A 73 -0.96 -41.88 11.30
C THR A 73 -1.18 -42.37 12.74
N ARG A 74 -2.09 -41.76 13.51
CA ARG A 74 -2.57 -42.27 14.80
C ARG A 74 -3.97 -42.85 14.64
#